data_AF-A0A8T3U9B6-F1
#
_entry.id   AF-A0A8T3U9B6-F1
#
_cell.length_a   1.000
_cell.length_b   1.000
_cell.length_c   1.000
_cell.angle_alpha   90.00
_cell.angle_beta   90.00
_cell.angle_gamma   90.00
#
_symmetry.space_group_name_H-M   'P 1'
#
loop_
_entity.id
_entity.type
_entity.pdbx_description
1 polymer ?
#
loop_
_entity_poly.entity_id
_entity_poly.type
_entity_poly.pdbx_seq_one_letter_code
_entity_poly.pdbx_strand_id
1 'polypeptide(L)' 'MEGLVIGENITMADLKGTIRMFVKRALGENINIRFRPHHFPYTEPSAEVDVTCFVCNRKRM' A
#
# COMPACT_ATOMS: atom_id res chain seq x y z
N MET A 1 0.34 2.76 -12.86
CA MET A 1 -0.59 3.86 -12.53
C MET A 1 0.00 4.61 -11.36
N GLU A 2 0.04 5.94 -11.42
CA GLU A 2 0.51 6.80 -10.33
C GLU A 2 -0.67 7.58 -9.75
N GLY A 3 -0.57 7.98 -8.48
CA GLY A 3 -1.61 8.76 -7.78
C GLY A 3 -0.99 9.72 -6.78
N LEU A 4 -1.58 10.92 -6.66
CA LEU A 4 -1.12 12.01 -5.80
C LEU A 4 -2.32 12.64 -5.08
N VAL A 5 -2.17 12.86 -3.78
CA VAL A 5 -3.16 13.58 -2.95
C VAL A 5 -2.42 14.70 -2.22
N ILE A 6 -2.92 15.92 -2.37
CA ILE A 6 -2.40 17.12 -1.70
C ILE A 6 -3.55 17.72 -0.89
N GLY A 7 -3.31 17.96 0.39
CA GLY A 7 -4.28 18.58 1.28
C GLY A 7 -3.67 18.87 2.65
N GLU A 8 -4.31 19.74 3.40
CA GLU A 8 -3.92 20.02 4.78
C GLU A 8 -4.16 18.79 5.66
N ASN A 9 -3.26 18.55 6.62
CA ASN A 9 -3.34 17.45 7.59
C ASN A 9 -3.40 16.04 7.00
N ILE A 10 -2.99 15.83 5.75
CA ILE A 10 -2.83 14.49 5.17
C ILE A 10 -1.64 13.79 5.83
N THR A 11 -1.84 12.53 6.22
CA THR A 11 -0.85 11.73 6.94
C THR A 11 -0.48 10.45 6.19
N MET A 12 0.60 9.79 6.62
CA MET A 12 0.97 8.46 6.12
C MET A 12 -0.10 7.40 6.42
N ALA A 13 -0.94 7.61 7.44
CA ALA A 13 -2.05 6.69 7.75
C ALA A 13 -3.11 6.71 6.64
N ASP A 14 -3.38 7.88 6.06
CA ASP A 14 -4.32 8.05 4.95
C ASP A 14 -3.83 7.32 3.69
N LEU A 15 -2.53 7.44 3.37
CA LEU A 15 -1.92 6.69 2.28
C LEU A 15 -2.03 5.18 2.50
N LYS A 16 -1.68 4.70 3.70
CA LYS A 16 -1.78 3.27 4.05
C LYS A 16 -3.22 2.77 3.96
N GLY A 17 -4.19 3.54 4.43
CA GLY A 17 -5.62 3.23 4.35
C GLY A 17 -6.12 3.17 2.91
N THR A 18 -5.71 4.14 2.10
CA THR A 18 -6.07 4.23 0.67
C THR A 18 -5.53 3.04 -0.11
N ILE A 19 -4.24 2.71 0.05
CA ILE A 19 -3.62 1.54 -0.59
C ILE A 19 -4.31 0.25 -0.12
N ARG A 20 -4.64 0.13 1.17
CA ARG A 20 -5.37 -1.04 1.69
C ARG A 20 -6.73 -1.21 1.01
N MET A 21 -7.50 -0.14 0.89
CA MET A 21 -8.81 -0.16 0.26
C MET A 21 -8.72 -0.46 -1.24
N PHE A 22 -7.77 0.17 -1.94
CA PHE A 22 -7.52 -0.07 -3.36
C PHE A 22 -7.16 -1.52 -3.65
N VAL A 23 -6.17 -2.07 -2.93
CA VAL A 23 -5.70 -3.44 -3.13
C VAL A 23 -6.80 -4.46 -2.84
N LYS A 24 -7.58 -4.29 -1.77
CA LYS A 24 -8.70 -5.19 -1.46
C LYS A 24 -9.78 -5.19 -2.55
N ARG A 25 -10.11 -4.02 -3.10
CA ARG A 25 -11.08 -3.92 -4.19
C ARG A 25 -10.55 -4.50 -5.49
N ALA A 26 -9.25 -4.35 -5.75
CA ALA A 26 -8.63 -4.82 -6.98
C ALA A 26 -8.31 -6.34 -6.96
N LEU A 27 -7.88 -6.87 -5.82
CA LEU A 27 -7.30 -8.22 -5.70
C LEU A 27 -8.12 -9.17 -4.78
N GLY A 28 -9.15 -8.67 -4.10
CA GLY A 28 -10.04 -9.44 -3.22
C GLY A 28 -9.83 -9.19 -1.73
N GLU A 29 -10.82 -9.59 -0.92
CA GLU A 29 -10.83 -9.30 0.53
C GLU A 29 -9.81 -10.11 1.35
N ASN A 30 -9.37 -11.27 0.85
CA ASN A 30 -8.45 -12.18 1.55
C ASN A 30 -6.97 -11.82 1.39
N ILE A 31 -6.66 -10.56 1.05
CA ILE A 31 -5.29 -10.08 0.81
C ILE A 31 -4.72 -9.43 2.07
N ASN A 32 -3.57 -9.93 2.53
CA ASN A 32 -2.76 -9.23 3.53
C ASN A 32 -1.79 -8.27 2.85
N ILE A 33 -1.51 -7.15 3.51
CA ILE A 33 -0.70 -6.04 2.99
C ILE A 33 0.36 -5.68 4.02
N ARG A 34 1.61 -5.59 3.60
CA ARG A 34 2.75 -5.16 4.43
C ARG A 34 3.41 -3.95 3.80
N PHE A 35 3.66 -2.93 4.63
CA PHE A 35 4.44 -1.75 4.24
C PHE A 35 5.86 -1.93 4.77
N ARG A 36 6.84 -1.99 3.87
CA ARG A 36 8.26 -2.04 4.23
C ARG A 36 8.88 -0.67 4.01
N PRO A 37 9.62 -0.10 4.98
CA PRO A 37 10.39 1.11 4.74
C PRO A 37 11.31 0.93 3.54
N HIS A 38 11.33 1.91 2.66
CA HIS A 38 12.21 1.96 1.49
C HIS A 38 12.54 3.42 1.20
N HIS A 39 13.59 3.70 0.43
CA HIS A 39 13.95 5.06 0.06
C HIS A 39 13.59 5.34 -1.39
N PHE A 40 12.87 6.44 -1.64
CA PHE A 40 12.64 6.99 -2.97
C PHE A 40 13.07 8.47 -2.96
N PRO A 41 13.75 8.98 -4.00
CA PRO A 41 14.33 10.34 -3.98
C PRO A 41 13.33 11.50 -3.80
N TYR A 42 12.03 11.24 -4.00
CA TYR A 42 10.97 12.25 -4.09
C TYR A 42 9.87 12.09 -3.03
N THR A 43 9.98 11.13 -2.11
CA THR A 43 9.02 10.92 -1.01
C THR A 43 9.73 10.65 0.31
N GLU A 44 9.23 11.25 1.39
CA GLU A 44 9.69 10.97 2.76
C GLU A 44 8.54 11.18 3.75
N PRO A 45 8.19 10.20 4.63
CA PRO A 45 8.69 8.84 4.66
C PRO A 45 8.24 8.01 3.45
N SER A 46 9.00 6.97 3.11
CA SER A 46 8.77 6.11 1.94
C SER A 46 8.55 4.64 2.30
N ALA A 47 7.76 3.92 1.50
CA ALA A 47 7.51 2.51 1.71
C ALA A 47 7.27 1.73 0.40
N GLU A 48 7.79 0.50 0.35
CA GLU A 48 7.35 -0.54 -0.57
C GLU A 48 6.13 -1.28 0.00
N VAL A 49 5.29 -1.82 -0.88
CA VAL A 49 4.06 -2.53 -0.51
C VAL A 49 4.13 -3.96 -1.00
N ASP A 50 4.18 -4.91 -0.07
CA ASP A 50 4.02 -6.32 -0.37
C ASP A 50 2.56 -6.72 -0.18
N VAL A 51 2.04 -7.54 -1.09
CA VAL A 51 0.68 -8.09 -1.03
C VAL A 51 0.72 -9.61 -1.07
N THR A 52 -0.25 -10.25 -0.43
CA THR A 52 -0.43 -11.71 -0.59
C THR A 52 -0.70 -12.03 -2.06
N CYS A 53 -0.06 -13.08 -2.58
CA CYS A 53 -0.31 -13.60 -3.92
C CYS A 53 -1.77 -14.01 -4.08
N PHE A 54 -2.57 -13.24 -4.82
CA PHE A 54 -4.01 -13.50 -5.02
C PHE A 54 -4.28 -14.76 -5.87
N VAL A 55 -3.29 -15.21 -6.66
CA VAL A 55 -3.39 -16.43 -7.48
C VAL A 55 -3.16 -17.70 -6.65
N CYS A 56 -2.24 -17.64 -5.69
CA CYS A 56 -1.72 -18.81 -5.00
C CYS A 56 -1.96 -18.84 -3.48
N ASN A 57 -2.48 -17.76 -2.90
CA ASN A 57 -2.87 -17.62 -1.48
C ASN A 57 -1.78 -18.00 -0.45
N ARG A 58 -0.49 -17.93 -0.83
CA ARG A 58 0.62 -18.24 0.10
C ARG A 58 0.96 -17.05 1.00
N LYS A 59 0.93 -17.28 2.32
CA LYS A 59 1.28 -16.31 3.38
C LYS A 59 2.79 -16.27 3.70
N ARG A 60 3.67 -16.20 2.69
CA ARG A 60 5.05 -15.77 2.95
C ARG A 60 5.10 -14.28 2.70
N MET A 61 5.00 -13.50 3.77
CA MET A 61 5.24 -12.05 3.76
C MET A 61 6.53 -11.81 4.51
#